data_AF-A0AA96XB05-F1
#
_entry.id   AF-A0AA96XB05-F1
#
_cell.length_a   1.000
_cell.length_b   1.000
_cell.length_c   1.000
_cell.angle_alpha   90.00
_cell.angle_beta   90.00
_cell.angle_gamma   90.00
#
_symmetry.space_group_name_H-M   'P 1'
#
loop_
_entity.id
_entity.type
_entity.pdbx_description
1 polymer ?
#
loop_
_entity_poly.entity_id
_entity_poly.type
_entity_poly.pdbx_seq_one_letter_code
_entity_poly.pdbx_strand_id
1 'polypeptide(L)'
;MKTIAAFILFALSSSALSYQTFSTAVRSLLESGSTDSFVHVGNRTQSEFNKRQSISSLCTLNILEGDAKQPIGDGSATNHALITCPGFKALGIRLKPEESGKYHILGYWSQ
;
A
#
# COMPACT_ATOMS: atom_id res chain seq x y z
N MET A 1 48.92 20.98 10.42
CA MET A 1 48.03 20.06 9.66
C MET A 1 46.67 20.08 10.33
N LYS A 2 45.62 20.60 9.66
CA LYS A 2 44.25 20.62 10.18
C LYS A 2 43.42 19.70 9.30
N THR A 3 43.12 18.49 9.79
CA THR A 3 42.16 17.58 9.18
C THR A 3 40.76 18.05 9.58
N ILE A 4 40.06 18.67 8.62
CA ILE A 4 38.63 18.95 8.75
C ILE A 4 37.92 17.66 8.33
N ALA A 5 37.45 16.89 9.32
CA ALA A 5 36.61 15.73 9.08
C ALA A 5 35.24 16.22 8.56
N ALA A 6 34.93 15.91 7.30
CA ALA A 6 33.61 16.12 6.73
C ALA A 6 32.64 15.10 7.33
N PHE A 7 31.77 15.56 8.23
CA PHE A 7 30.59 14.81 8.65
C PHE A 7 29.56 14.83 7.50
N ILE A 8 29.56 13.78 6.68
CA ILE A 8 28.48 13.55 5.71
C ILE A 8 27.27 13.01 6.49
N LEU A 9 26.28 13.86 6.73
CA LEU A 9 24.98 13.46 7.28
C LEU A 9 24.23 12.63 6.21
N PHE A 10 24.13 11.31 6.44
CA PHE A 10 23.17 10.45 5.76
C PHE A 10 21.75 10.69 6.31
N ALA A 11 21.07 11.71 5.79
CA ALA A 11 19.66 11.98 6.09
C ALA A 11 18.75 11.45 4.96
N LEU A 12 18.79 10.16 4.67
CA LEU A 12 17.93 9.53 3.65
C LEU A 12 17.68 8.08 4.05
N SER A 13 16.47 7.70 4.50
CA SER A 13 15.99 6.30 4.37
C SER A 13 14.60 5.98 4.93
N SER A 14 14.03 6.74 5.87
CA SER A 14 12.80 6.29 6.57
C SER A 14 11.58 6.16 5.65
N SER A 15 11.38 7.13 4.75
CA SER A 15 10.20 7.18 3.86
C SER A 15 10.26 6.14 2.72
N ALA A 16 11.47 5.85 2.22
CA ALA A 16 11.67 4.85 1.18
C ALA A 16 11.43 3.42 1.72
N LEU A 17 11.81 3.17 2.96
CA LEU A 17 11.60 1.89 3.62
C LEU A 17 10.10 1.62 3.84
N SER A 18 9.33 2.61 4.32
CA SER A 18 7.89 2.46 4.53
C SER A 18 7.13 2.21 3.22
N TYR A 19 7.53 2.87 2.13
CA TYR A 19 6.96 2.62 0.79
C TYR A 19 7.19 1.16 0.35
N GLN A 20 8.41 0.65 0.49
CA GLN A 20 8.75 -0.70 0.07
C GLN A 20 8.02 -1.76 0.90
N THR A 21 7.92 -1.56 2.22
CA THR A 21 7.16 -2.46 3.11
C THR A 21 5.69 -2.50 2.71
N PHE A 22 5.10 -1.35 2.42
CA PHE A 22 3.70 -1.25 2.01
C PHE A 22 3.42 -1.92 0.67
N SER A 23 4.27 -1.65 -0.33
CA SER A 23 4.19 -2.27 -1.65
C SER A 23 4.25 -3.80 -1.55
N THR A 24 5.19 -4.31 -0.74
CA THR A 24 5.35 -5.76 -0.49
C THR A 24 4.09 -6.36 0.16
N ALA A 25 3.52 -5.68 1.17
CA ALA A 25 2.30 -6.17 1.83
C ALA A 25 1.12 -6.26 0.86
N VAL A 26 0.87 -5.21 0.06
CA VAL A 26 -0.23 -5.19 -0.91
C VAL A 26 -0.02 -6.20 -2.04
N ARG A 27 1.23 -6.37 -2.50
CA ARG A 27 1.62 -7.44 -3.44
C ARG A 27 1.31 -8.82 -2.89
N SER A 28 1.71 -9.10 -1.64
CA SER A 28 1.43 -10.39 -0.99
C SER A 28 -0.06 -10.70 -0.94
N LEU A 29 -0.90 -9.70 -0.59
CA LEU A 29 -2.35 -9.84 -0.62
C LEU A 29 -2.90 -10.10 -2.03
N LEU A 30 -2.37 -9.44 -3.05
CA LEU A 30 -2.80 -9.60 -4.44
C LEU A 30 -2.40 -10.94 -5.06
N GLU A 31 -1.18 -11.41 -4.76
CA GLU A 31 -0.61 -12.62 -5.38
C GLU A 31 -0.99 -13.88 -4.62
N SER A 32 -0.99 -13.85 -3.29
CA SER A 32 -1.21 -15.03 -2.44
C SER A 32 -2.52 -15.00 -1.64
N GLY A 33 -3.18 -13.85 -1.57
CA GLY A 33 -4.33 -13.67 -0.67
C GLY A 33 -3.94 -13.55 0.80
N SER A 34 -2.64 -13.49 1.14
CA SER A 34 -2.19 -13.35 2.53
C SER A 34 -2.66 -12.04 3.14
N THR A 35 -3.30 -12.16 4.31
CA THR A 35 -3.78 -11.02 5.10
C THR A 35 -2.89 -10.73 6.32
N ASP A 36 -1.71 -11.35 6.42
CA ASP A 36 -0.91 -11.33 7.65
C ASP A 36 -0.48 -9.92 8.07
N SER A 37 -0.19 -9.08 7.09
CA SER A 37 0.17 -7.67 7.26
C SER A 37 -1.03 -6.74 7.44
N PHE A 38 -2.26 -7.25 7.45
CA PHE A 38 -3.48 -6.44 7.45
C PHE A 38 -4.41 -6.75 8.62
N VAL A 39 -5.20 -5.76 9.00
CA VAL A 39 -6.38 -5.90 9.86
C VAL A 39 -7.61 -5.38 9.13
N HIS A 40 -8.78 -5.91 9.49
CA HIS A 40 -10.08 -5.57 8.88
C HIS A 40 -10.16 -5.78 7.36
N VAL A 41 -9.58 -6.87 6.85
CA VAL A 41 -9.78 -7.28 5.45
C VAL A 41 -11.19 -7.83 5.28
N GLY A 42 -12.15 -6.95 4.96
CA GLY A 42 -13.54 -7.34 4.76
C GLY A 42 -13.74 -8.27 3.56
N ASN A 43 -14.75 -9.14 3.62
CA ASN A 43 -15.04 -10.16 2.59
C ASN A 43 -15.12 -9.59 1.16
N ARG A 44 -15.69 -8.39 1.01
CA ARG A 44 -15.80 -7.72 -0.30
C ARG A 44 -14.44 -7.26 -0.81
N THR A 45 -13.61 -6.69 0.05
CA THR A 45 -12.24 -6.33 -0.29
C THR A 45 -11.46 -7.58 -0.71
N GLN A 46 -11.49 -8.64 0.09
CA GLN A 46 -10.84 -9.91 -0.23
C GLN A 46 -11.31 -10.47 -1.58
N SER A 47 -12.62 -10.43 -1.85
CA SER A 47 -13.19 -10.88 -3.12
C SER A 47 -12.62 -10.11 -4.32
N GLU A 48 -12.41 -8.80 -4.20
CA GLU A 48 -11.78 -8.01 -5.27
C GLU A 48 -10.33 -8.41 -5.54
N PHE A 49 -9.55 -8.75 -4.50
CA PHE A 49 -8.20 -9.29 -4.68
C PHE A 49 -8.22 -10.68 -5.31
N ASN A 50 -9.06 -11.59 -4.81
CA ASN A 50 -9.16 -12.96 -5.32
C ASN A 50 -9.52 -13.00 -6.81
N LYS A 51 -10.40 -12.09 -7.29
CA LYS A 51 -10.73 -11.97 -8.72
C LYS A 51 -9.52 -11.69 -9.62
N ARG A 52 -8.50 -11.02 -9.08
CA ARG A 52 -7.30 -10.58 -9.81
C ARG A 52 -6.11 -11.51 -9.60
N GLN A 53 -6.21 -12.49 -8.69
CA GLN A 53 -5.09 -13.30 -8.24
C GLN A 53 -4.42 -14.09 -9.38
N SER A 54 -5.21 -14.66 -10.29
CA SER A 54 -4.69 -15.43 -11.43
C SER A 54 -3.90 -14.62 -12.46
N ILE A 55 -4.05 -13.29 -12.45
CA ILE A 55 -3.33 -12.36 -13.33
C ILE A 55 -2.49 -11.35 -12.56
N SER A 56 -2.24 -11.60 -11.27
CA SER A 56 -1.57 -10.69 -10.34
C SER A 56 -0.20 -10.22 -10.85
N SER A 57 0.53 -11.08 -11.57
CA SER A 57 1.82 -10.76 -12.19
C SER A 57 1.74 -9.68 -13.27
N LEU A 58 0.57 -9.49 -13.90
CA LEU A 58 0.32 -8.47 -14.90
C LEU A 58 -0.22 -7.16 -14.30
N CYS A 59 -0.49 -7.14 -13.00
CA CYS A 59 -1.01 -5.96 -12.33
C CYS A 59 0.10 -4.96 -12.01
N THR A 60 -0.19 -3.68 -12.21
CA THR A 60 0.63 -2.57 -11.74
C THR A 60 0.11 -2.09 -10.39
N LEU A 61 1.03 -1.85 -9.45
CA LEU A 61 0.74 -1.34 -8.11
C LEU A 61 1.41 0.03 -7.93
N ASN A 62 0.61 1.05 -7.62
CA ASN A 62 1.09 2.38 -7.26
C ASN A 62 0.66 2.70 -5.84
N ILE A 63 1.63 3.03 -4.98
CA ILE A 63 1.37 3.47 -3.62
C ILE A 63 1.48 4.99 -3.58
N LEU A 64 0.48 5.64 -3.00
CA LEU A 64 0.39 7.09 -2.93
C LEU A 64 0.24 7.50 -1.47
N GLU A 65 1.05 8.47 -1.07
CA GLU A 65 0.97 9.08 0.26
C GLU A 65 -0.31 9.92 0.39
N GLY A 66 -0.89 9.92 1.58
CA GLY A 66 -2.15 10.58 1.88
C GLY A 66 -3.37 9.73 1.56
N ASP A 67 -4.54 10.25 1.94
CA ASP A 67 -5.81 9.61 1.66
C ASP A 67 -6.19 9.74 0.17
N ALA A 68 -7.15 8.91 -0.26
CA ALA A 68 -7.79 9.07 -1.56
C ALA A 68 -8.47 10.44 -1.66
N LYS A 69 -8.63 10.94 -2.89
CA LYS A 69 -9.37 12.20 -3.11
C LYS A 69 -10.84 12.03 -2.72
N GLN A 70 -11.45 13.12 -2.25
CA GLN A 70 -12.90 13.22 -2.04
C GLN A 70 -13.66 12.87 -3.34
N PRO A 71 -14.82 12.19 -3.28
CA PRO A 71 -15.57 11.82 -2.07
C PRO A 71 -15.16 10.46 -1.44
N ILE A 72 -14.08 9.83 -1.91
CA ILE A 72 -13.69 8.48 -1.49
C ILE A 72 -12.92 8.51 -0.16
N GLY A 73 -11.96 9.42 -0.05
CA GLY A 73 -11.22 9.64 1.18
C GLY A 73 -12.01 10.49 2.16
N ASP A 74 -11.79 10.27 3.45
CA ASP A 74 -12.36 11.07 4.56
C ASP A 74 -11.27 11.74 5.42
N GLY A 75 -9.99 11.55 5.06
CA GLY A 75 -8.83 12.07 5.78
C GLY A 75 -8.21 11.07 6.77
N SER A 76 -8.83 9.91 6.99
CA SER A 76 -8.36 8.93 7.98
C SER A 76 -7.23 8.02 7.48
N ALA A 77 -7.06 7.88 6.15
CA ALA A 77 -6.00 7.05 5.60
C ALA A 77 -4.70 7.85 5.47
N THR A 78 -3.57 7.23 5.79
CA THR A 78 -2.25 7.86 5.60
C THR A 78 -1.66 7.53 4.24
N ASN A 79 -2.14 6.46 3.60
CA ASN A 79 -1.74 6.02 2.28
C ASN A 79 -2.93 5.39 1.56
N HIS A 80 -2.83 5.33 0.23
CA HIS A 80 -3.71 4.50 -0.58
C HIS A 80 -2.92 3.77 -1.66
N ALA A 81 -3.40 2.59 -2.04
CA ALA A 81 -2.84 1.84 -3.16
C ALA A 81 -3.82 1.84 -4.33
N LEU A 82 -3.28 1.99 -5.55
CA LEU A 82 -4.00 1.82 -6.80
C LEU A 82 -3.44 0.61 -7.55
N ILE A 83 -4.29 -0.37 -7.77
CA ILE A 83 -3.98 -1.62 -8.46
C ILE A 83 -4.69 -1.63 -9.81
N THR A 84 -3.92 -1.73 -10.89
CA THR A 84 -4.46 -1.81 -12.26
C THR A 84 -4.08 -3.13 -12.88
N CYS A 85 -5.06 -3.92 -13.31
CA CYS A 85 -4.85 -5.23 -13.93
C CYS A 85 -5.56 -5.28 -15.28
N PRO A 86 -4.99 -5.92 -16.33
CA PRO A 86 -5.67 -6.09 -17.61
C PRO A 86 -7.04 -6.77 -17.46
N GLY A 87 -8.07 -6.20 -18.08
CA GLY A 87 -9.44 -6.74 -18.03
C GLY A 87 -10.22 -6.44 -16.74
N PHE A 88 -9.64 -5.68 -15.80
CA PHE A 88 -10.29 -5.27 -14.57
C PHE A 88 -10.33 -3.75 -14.45
N LYS A 89 -11.40 -3.27 -13.81
CA LYS A 89 -11.45 -1.93 -13.23
C LYS A 89 -10.28 -1.71 -12.27
N ALA A 90 -9.74 -0.49 -12.23
CA ALA A 90 -8.71 -0.14 -11.26
C ALA A 90 -9.29 -0.30 -9.85
N LEU A 91 -8.53 -0.93 -8.95
CA LEU A 91 -8.89 -1.16 -7.56
C LEU A 91 -8.08 -0.22 -6.67
N GLY A 92 -8.77 0.64 -5.94
CA GLY A 92 -8.17 1.45 -4.89
C GLY A 92 -8.44 0.87 -3.52
N ILE A 93 -7.45 0.96 -2.62
CA ILE A 93 -7.61 0.61 -1.19
C ILE A 93 -7.05 1.74 -0.32
N ARG A 94 -7.78 2.07 0.75
CA ARG A 94 -7.39 3.07 1.76
C ARG A 94 -6.74 2.37 2.95
N LEU A 95 -5.58 2.86 3.38
CA LEU A 95 -4.75 2.16 4.36
C LEU A 95 -4.26 3.11 5.45
N LYS A 96 -4.27 2.63 6.69
CA LYS A 96 -3.75 3.31 7.87
C LYS A 96 -2.83 2.37 8.65
N PRO A 97 -1.60 2.75 9.01
CA PRO A 97 -0.74 1.95 9.86
C PRO A 97 -1.33 1.86 11.27
N GLU A 98 -1.19 0.69 11.88
CA GLU A 98 -1.56 0.40 13.26
C GLU A 98 -0.29 0.24 14.11
N GLU A 99 -0.39 0.48 15.42
CA GLU A 99 0.74 0.33 16.35
C GLU A 99 1.33 -1.08 16.37
N SER A 100 0.52 -2.09 16.00
CA SER A 100 0.92 -3.48 15.84
C SER A 100 1.90 -3.74 14.68
N GLY A 101 2.20 -2.73 13.85
CA GLY A 101 3.00 -2.87 12.63
C GLY A 101 2.22 -3.43 11.43
N LYS A 102 0.91 -3.67 11.59
CA LYS A 102 -0.01 -4.03 10.51
C LYS A 102 -0.66 -2.80 9.89
N TYR A 103 -1.35 -2.99 8.76
CA TYR A 103 -2.15 -1.96 8.12
C TYR A 103 -3.64 -2.26 8.22
N HIS A 104 -4.41 -1.26 8.62
CA HIS A 104 -5.86 -1.30 8.60
C HIS A 104 -6.38 -0.92 7.21
N ILE A 105 -7.15 -1.83 6.60
CA ILE A 105 -7.89 -1.52 5.38
C ILE A 105 -9.18 -0.77 5.75
N LEU A 106 -9.19 0.55 5.54
CA LEU A 106 -10.34 1.40 5.87
C LEU A 106 -11.48 1.27 4.84
N GLY A 107 -11.17 0.83 3.63
CA GLY A 107 -12.13 0.64 2.56
C GLY A 107 -11.46 0.41 1.21
N TYR A 108 -12.28 0.07 0.22
CA TYR A 108 -11.85 -0.08 -1.17
C TYR A 108 -12.84 0.62 -2.11
N TRP A 109 -12.40 0.92 -3.33
CA TRP A 109 -13.25 1.40 -4.41
C TRP A 109 -12.76 0.85 -5.75
N SER A 110 -13.63 0.84 -6.76
CA SER A 110 -13.26 0.50 -8.13
C SER A 110 -13.73 1.57 -9.11
N GLN A 111 -12.92 1.82 -10.16
CA GLN A 111 -13.22 2.77 -11.24
C GLN A 111 -13.51 2.03 -12.54
#